data_AF-A0A9X3J1P4-F1
#
_entry.id   AF-A0A9X3J1P4-F1
#
_cell.length_a   1.000
_cell.length_b   1.000
_cell.length_c   1.000
_cell.angle_alpha   90.00
_cell.angle_beta   90.00
_cell.angle_gamma   90.00
#
_symmetry.space_group_name_H-M   'P 1'
#
loop_
_entity.id
_entity.type
_entity.pdbx_description
1 polymer ?
#
loop_
_entity_poly.entity_id
_entity_poly.type
_entity_poly.pdbx_seq_one_letter_code
_entity_poly.pdbx_strand_id
1 'polypeptide(L)'
;MSRLSLIAALGFCSTSALFVSACKEEEEEPFGFTCVELIQAENQDENPFVGTAKIKVTLKYEPCLIDYYTKTNVDQAMNGKDGEAVFGEWAERLCSESVSDPLVACEVESFAQTLQASETNPIYQMTVTYRVTDPSKISGRTLLWGPGPVEAYADCSNNQRPFVKLTLPSDVIGIDKDNKTLWNAQSWANPRGIMQRNTAGCIQASIARQ
;
A
#
# COMPACT_ATOMS: atom_id res chain seq x y z
N MET A 1 4.43 -62.20 58.88
CA MET A 1 4.16 -62.84 57.56
C MET A 1 2.81 -62.35 57.05
N SER A 2 2.67 -62.27 55.73
CA SER A 2 1.50 -61.80 54.95
C SER A 2 1.48 -60.29 54.70
N ARG A 3 2.20 -59.81 53.67
CA ARG A 3 1.83 -59.69 52.24
C ARG A 3 0.93 -58.48 51.97
N LEU A 4 1.57 -57.37 51.61
CA LEU A 4 0.96 -56.25 50.88
C LEU A 4 0.72 -56.69 49.43
N SER A 5 -0.52 -56.57 48.97
CA SER A 5 -0.87 -56.63 47.55
C SER A 5 -1.64 -55.38 47.16
N LEU A 6 -1.19 -54.84 46.03
CA LEU A 6 -1.68 -53.70 45.25
C LEU A 6 -3.13 -53.87 44.74
N ILE A 7 -3.65 -52.79 44.10
CA ILE A 7 -4.85 -52.61 43.24
C ILE A 7 -5.92 -51.78 44.00
N ALA A 8 -6.50 -50.67 43.51
CA ALA A 8 -6.86 -50.28 42.14
C ALA A 8 -6.91 -48.75 41.95
N ALA A 9 -6.78 -48.35 40.69
CA ALA A 9 -7.01 -47.01 40.16
C ALA A 9 -8.50 -46.62 40.14
N LEU A 10 -8.80 -45.34 40.31
CA LEU A 10 -9.96 -44.67 39.73
C LEU A 10 -9.53 -43.27 39.28
N GLY A 11 -9.37 -43.12 37.96
CA GLY A 11 -9.08 -41.86 37.31
C GLY A 11 -10.30 -40.94 37.32
N PHE A 12 -10.10 -39.70 37.74
CA PHE A 12 -11.02 -38.61 37.49
C PHE A 12 -10.87 -38.16 36.04
N CYS A 13 -11.89 -38.46 35.23
CA CYS A 13 -12.03 -37.92 33.88
C CYS A 13 -12.54 -36.48 34.02
N SER A 14 -11.64 -35.51 34.18
CA SER A 14 -11.95 -34.09 34.03
C SER A 14 -12.02 -33.78 32.54
N THR A 15 -13.18 -34.01 31.93
CA THR A 15 -13.50 -33.44 30.63
C THR A 15 -13.77 -31.95 30.79
N SER A 16 -12.69 -31.17 30.81
CA SER A 16 -12.76 -29.74 30.48
C SER A 16 -13.19 -29.66 29.02
N ALA A 17 -14.46 -29.38 28.79
CA ALA A 17 -14.96 -28.97 27.49
C ALA A 17 -14.23 -27.67 27.12
N LEU A 18 -13.15 -27.81 26.35
CA LEU A 18 -12.52 -26.70 25.66
C LEU A 18 -13.58 -26.14 24.71
N PHE A 19 -14.16 -25.00 25.08
CA PHE A 19 -14.72 -24.08 24.10
C PHE A 19 -13.53 -23.66 23.22
N VAL A 20 -13.28 -24.43 22.17
CA VAL A 20 -12.55 -23.96 21.00
C VAL A 20 -13.44 -22.88 20.42
N SER A 21 -13.30 -21.65 20.94
CA SER A 21 -13.57 -20.47 20.16
C SER A 21 -12.84 -20.72 18.85
N ALA A 22 -13.60 -20.91 17.78
CA ALA A 22 -13.10 -20.82 16.45
C ALA A 22 -12.53 -19.40 16.33
N CYS A 23 -11.25 -19.24 16.69
CA CYS A 23 -10.41 -18.24 16.08
C CYS A 23 -10.52 -18.59 14.59
N LYS A 24 -11.36 -17.86 13.86
CA LYS A 24 -11.21 -17.78 12.41
C LYS A 24 -9.73 -17.54 12.20
N GLU A 25 -9.04 -18.47 11.55
CA GLU A 25 -7.78 -18.15 10.92
C GLU A 25 -8.06 -16.89 10.11
N GLU A 26 -7.47 -15.78 10.55
CA GLU A 26 -7.56 -14.51 9.84
C GLU A 26 -6.89 -14.79 8.50
N GLU A 27 -7.69 -14.78 7.44
CA GLU A 27 -7.21 -15.05 6.08
C GLU A 27 -6.01 -14.12 5.86
N GLU A 28 -4.84 -14.70 5.63
CA GLU A 28 -3.62 -13.91 5.60
C GLU A 28 -3.70 -12.90 4.45
N GLU A 29 -3.69 -11.61 4.78
CA GLU A 29 -3.75 -10.51 3.82
C GLU A 29 -2.51 -10.52 2.90
N PRO A 30 -2.67 -10.87 1.60
CA PRO A 30 -1.55 -11.00 0.68
C PRO A 30 -1.12 -9.66 0.08
N PHE A 31 -1.99 -8.66 0.12
CA PHE A 31 -1.74 -7.34 -0.45
C PHE A 31 -1.49 -6.29 0.62
N GLY A 32 -0.88 -5.21 0.18
CA GLY A 32 -0.54 -4.09 1.03
C GLY A 32 -0.41 -2.82 0.22
N PHE A 33 0.22 -1.86 0.86
CA PHE A 33 0.49 -0.56 0.31
C PHE A 33 1.92 -0.15 0.61
N THR A 34 2.39 0.82 -0.16
CA THR A 34 3.42 1.75 0.30
C THR A 34 2.78 3.10 0.56
N CYS A 35 3.56 4.10 0.97
CA CYS A 35 2.99 5.39 1.33
C CYS A 35 3.87 6.57 0.90
N VAL A 36 3.21 7.70 0.67
CA VAL A 36 3.82 8.99 0.34
C VAL A 36 3.33 10.03 1.35
N GLU A 37 4.24 10.58 2.13
CA GLU A 37 3.97 11.70 3.03
C GLU A 37 4.13 13.02 2.26
N LEU A 38 3.12 13.90 2.32
CA LEU A 38 3.10 15.18 1.62
C LEU A 38 3.49 16.30 2.57
N ILE A 39 4.70 16.85 2.37
CA ILE A 39 5.26 17.90 3.23
C ILE A 39 5.41 19.17 2.41
N GLN A 40 5.01 20.32 2.94
CA GLN A 40 5.30 21.61 2.31
C GLN A 40 6.82 21.84 2.25
N ALA A 41 7.34 22.22 1.09
CA ALA A 41 8.74 22.55 0.93
C ALA A 41 9.13 23.79 1.76
N GLU A 42 10.32 23.78 2.35
CA GLU A 42 10.81 24.84 3.26
C GLU A 42 10.87 26.23 2.60
N ASN A 43 11.01 26.28 1.27
CA ASN A 43 11.09 27.52 0.50
C ASN A 43 9.72 28.06 0.04
N GLN A 44 8.62 27.54 0.58
CA GLN A 44 7.27 27.99 0.26
C GLN A 44 6.69 28.77 1.44
N ASP A 45 6.39 30.06 1.21
CA ASP A 45 5.75 30.92 2.22
C ASP A 45 4.24 30.65 2.32
N GLU A 46 3.63 30.17 1.23
CA GLU A 46 2.20 29.85 1.16
C GLU A 46 1.96 28.35 1.14
N ASN A 47 0.81 27.92 1.66
CA ASN A 47 0.39 26.53 1.60
C ASN A 47 0.14 26.12 0.12
N PRO A 48 0.94 25.22 -0.47
CA PRO A 48 0.81 24.84 -1.87
C PRO A 48 -0.47 24.05 -2.15
N PHE A 49 -1.08 23.44 -1.13
CA PHE A 49 -2.22 22.54 -1.25
C PHE A 49 -3.57 23.25 -1.43
N VAL A 50 -3.63 24.58 -1.28
CA VAL A 50 -4.86 25.34 -1.42
C VAL A 50 -5.43 25.19 -2.83
N GLY A 51 -6.70 24.75 -2.90
CA GLY A 51 -7.42 24.54 -4.17
C GLY A 51 -7.25 23.15 -4.78
N THR A 52 -6.52 22.25 -4.13
CA THR A 52 -6.33 20.86 -4.61
C THR A 52 -7.67 20.11 -4.59
N ALA A 53 -8.13 19.67 -5.76
CA ALA A 53 -9.30 18.82 -5.91
C ALA A 53 -8.93 17.35 -6.10
N LYS A 54 -7.78 17.08 -6.76
CA LYS A 54 -7.26 15.72 -6.98
C LYS A 54 -5.78 15.64 -6.72
N ILE A 55 -5.32 14.46 -6.34
CA ILE A 55 -3.89 14.13 -6.25
C ILE A 55 -3.64 12.92 -7.14
N LYS A 56 -2.58 12.94 -7.94
CA LYS A 56 -2.13 11.77 -8.71
C LYS A 56 -0.76 11.34 -8.20
N VAL A 57 -0.64 10.05 -7.89
CA VAL A 57 0.62 9.44 -7.43
C VAL A 57 0.98 8.29 -8.36
N THR A 58 2.11 8.42 -9.05
CA THR A 58 2.65 7.45 -9.99
C THR A 58 3.92 6.84 -9.46
N LEU A 59 3.92 5.56 -9.10
CA LEU A 59 5.15 4.87 -8.69
C LEU A 59 5.53 3.82 -9.73
N LYS A 60 6.84 3.70 -9.97
CA LYS A 60 7.39 2.70 -10.89
C LYS A 60 7.71 1.41 -10.14
N TYR A 61 7.36 0.29 -10.75
CA TYR A 61 7.68 -1.04 -10.21
C TYR A 61 9.18 -1.32 -10.31
N GLU A 62 9.73 -1.93 -9.26
CA GLU A 62 11.06 -2.52 -9.28
C GLU A 62 11.02 -3.99 -9.68
N PRO A 63 12.17 -4.63 -9.99
CA PRO A 63 12.20 -5.94 -10.65
C PRO A 63 11.30 -7.02 -10.05
N CYS A 64 11.20 -7.12 -8.71
CA CYS A 64 10.31 -8.12 -8.11
C CYS A 64 8.83 -7.91 -8.50
N LEU A 65 8.33 -6.67 -8.41
CA LEU A 65 6.94 -6.39 -8.77
C LEU A 65 6.70 -6.47 -10.28
N ILE A 66 7.72 -6.17 -11.09
CA ILE A 66 7.65 -6.41 -12.54
C ILE A 66 7.45 -7.90 -12.81
N ASP A 67 8.30 -8.75 -12.24
CA ASP A 67 8.20 -10.21 -12.42
C ASP A 67 6.89 -10.77 -11.87
N TYR A 68 6.44 -10.26 -10.71
CA TYR A 68 5.16 -10.63 -10.12
C TYR A 68 3.99 -10.44 -11.09
N TYR A 69 3.83 -9.23 -11.64
CA TYR A 69 2.69 -8.91 -12.51
C TYR A 69 2.85 -9.38 -13.95
N THR A 70 4.06 -9.76 -14.40
CA THR A 70 4.30 -10.13 -15.80
C THR A 70 4.63 -11.61 -16.00
N LYS A 71 4.93 -12.37 -14.93
CA LYS A 71 5.38 -13.76 -15.03
C LYS A 71 4.67 -14.70 -14.06
N THR A 72 4.63 -14.37 -12.76
CA THR A 72 4.21 -15.35 -11.74
C THR A 72 2.74 -15.22 -11.35
N ASN A 73 2.22 -14.01 -11.21
CA ASN A 73 0.86 -13.72 -10.74
C ASN A 73 0.14 -12.75 -11.69
N VAL A 74 0.17 -13.08 -12.99
CA VAL A 74 -0.41 -12.23 -14.05
C VAL A 74 -1.92 -12.01 -13.88
N ASP A 75 -2.63 -12.95 -13.27
CA ASP A 75 -4.07 -12.84 -13.02
C ASP A 75 -4.40 -11.75 -11.99
N GLN A 76 -3.43 -11.37 -11.13
CA GLN A 76 -3.59 -10.34 -10.11
C GLN A 76 -3.14 -8.95 -10.59
N ALA A 77 -2.63 -8.83 -11.81
CA ALA A 77 -2.48 -7.53 -12.47
C ALA A 77 -3.86 -6.87 -12.65
N MET A 78 -3.93 -5.54 -12.80
CA MET A 78 -5.19 -4.79 -12.87
C MET A 78 -6.14 -5.31 -13.96
N ASN A 79 -5.59 -5.67 -15.13
CA ASN A 79 -6.34 -6.25 -16.26
C ASN A 79 -6.30 -7.78 -16.28
N GLY A 80 -5.75 -8.40 -15.24
CA GLY A 80 -5.78 -9.84 -15.02
C GLY A 80 -7.15 -10.28 -14.50
N LYS A 81 -7.37 -11.59 -14.48
CA LYS A 81 -8.65 -12.20 -14.11
C LYS A 81 -9.14 -11.82 -12.71
N ASP A 82 -8.22 -11.69 -11.76
CA ASP A 82 -8.50 -11.42 -10.35
C ASP A 82 -8.27 -9.95 -9.97
N GLY A 83 -7.72 -9.14 -10.90
CA GLY A 83 -7.34 -7.76 -10.67
C GLY A 83 -8.50 -6.85 -10.27
N GLU A 84 -9.67 -6.98 -10.90
CA GLU A 84 -10.82 -6.13 -10.59
C GLU A 84 -11.25 -6.24 -9.12
N ALA A 85 -11.25 -7.46 -8.57
CA ALA A 85 -11.61 -7.71 -7.18
C ALA A 85 -10.57 -7.10 -6.22
N VAL A 86 -9.28 -7.36 -6.47
CA VAL A 86 -8.18 -6.84 -5.64
C VAL A 86 -8.17 -5.31 -5.64
N PHE A 87 -8.24 -4.69 -6.81
CA PHE A 87 -8.20 -3.23 -6.92
C PHE A 87 -9.48 -2.56 -6.40
N GLY A 88 -10.64 -3.20 -6.57
CA GLY A 88 -11.92 -2.72 -6.03
C GLY A 88 -11.91 -2.64 -4.51
N GLU A 89 -11.46 -3.70 -3.84
CA GLU A 89 -11.31 -3.72 -2.38
C GLU A 89 -10.35 -2.62 -1.90
N TRP A 90 -9.18 -2.51 -2.55
CA TRP A 90 -8.18 -1.54 -2.14
C TRP A 90 -8.57 -0.09 -2.44
N ALA A 91 -9.44 0.16 -3.41
CA ALA A 91 -10.01 1.50 -3.63
C ALA A 91 -10.73 2.03 -2.38
N GLU A 92 -11.42 1.16 -1.65
CA GLU A 92 -12.14 1.52 -0.42
C GLU A 92 -11.19 1.71 0.77
N ARG A 93 -10.04 1.03 0.76
CA ARG A 93 -9.08 0.97 1.87
C ARG A 93 -8.00 2.04 1.84
N LEU A 94 -7.49 2.44 0.67
CA LEU A 94 -6.31 3.34 0.61
C LEU A 94 -6.50 4.72 1.29
N CYS A 95 -7.73 5.19 1.49
CA CYS A 95 -8.04 6.44 2.20
C CYS A 95 -8.65 6.22 3.60
N SER A 96 -8.83 4.97 4.04
CA SER A 96 -9.55 4.62 5.27
C SER A 96 -8.84 3.58 6.16
N GLU A 97 -7.74 2.99 5.67
CA GLU A 97 -6.97 1.97 6.39
C GLU A 97 -6.50 2.47 7.75
N SER A 98 -6.57 1.59 8.75
CA SER A 98 -6.21 1.94 10.13
C SER A 98 -4.70 1.89 10.32
N VAL A 99 -4.01 2.99 9.98
CA VAL A 99 -2.56 3.15 10.14
C VAL A 99 -2.20 4.18 11.21
N SER A 100 -0.95 4.22 11.63
CA SER A 100 -0.47 5.15 12.66
C SER A 100 -0.41 6.60 12.21
N ASP A 101 -0.16 6.84 10.91
CA ASP A 101 -0.03 8.19 10.37
C ASP A 101 -1.37 8.77 9.94
N PRO A 102 -1.58 10.09 10.10
CA PRO A 102 -2.81 10.72 9.65
C PRO A 102 -2.90 10.68 8.12
N LEU A 103 -3.96 10.05 7.60
CA LEU A 103 -4.22 9.99 6.17
C LEU A 103 -4.77 11.32 5.62
N VAL A 104 -4.46 11.59 4.36
CA VAL A 104 -5.14 12.62 3.57
C VAL A 104 -6.63 12.26 3.48
N ALA A 105 -7.49 13.26 3.67
CA ALA A 105 -8.93 13.08 3.49
C ALA A 105 -9.23 12.91 2.00
N CYS A 106 -9.45 11.67 1.56
CA CYS A 106 -9.61 11.34 0.15
C CYS A 106 -10.59 10.20 -0.10
N GLU A 107 -10.89 10.02 -1.39
CA GLU A 107 -11.46 8.80 -1.96
C GLU A 107 -10.64 8.42 -3.19
N VAL A 108 -10.47 7.13 -3.47
CA VAL A 108 -9.81 6.69 -4.70
C VAL A 108 -10.78 6.87 -5.87
N GLU A 109 -10.33 7.57 -6.92
CA GLU A 109 -11.11 7.79 -8.14
C GLU A 109 -10.78 6.74 -9.22
N SER A 110 -9.51 6.39 -9.38
CA SER A 110 -9.08 5.43 -10.40
C SER A 110 -7.68 4.89 -10.17
N PHE A 111 -7.45 3.69 -10.68
CA PHE A 111 -6.12 3.12 -10.90
C PHE A 111 -5.80 3.12 -12.39
N ALA A 112 -4.53 3.30 -12.74
CA ALA A 112 -4.04 3.12 -14.10
C ALA A 112 -2.70 2.38 -14.05
N GLN A 113 -2.73 1.06 -14.25
CA GLN A 113 -1.53 0.22 -14.28
C GLN A 113 -1.03 0.07 -15.72
N THR A 114 0.25 0.33 -15.94
CA THR A 114 0.94 0.12 -17.22
C THR A 114 2.02 -0.94 -17.04
N LEU A 115 1.90 -2.04 -17.77
CA LEU A 115 2.86 -3.15 -17.81
C LEU A 115 3.34 -3.36 -19.25
N GLN A 116 4.07 -2.37 -19.77
CA GLN A 116 4.54 -2.35 -21.15
C GLN A 116 6.00 -2.78 -21.23
N ALA A 117 6.21 -4.02 -21.66
CA ALA A 117 7.52 -4.47 -22.10
C ALA A 117 7.88 -3.79 -23.42
N SER A 118 9.07 -3.19 -23.50
CA SER A 118 9.69 -2.86 -24.78
C SER A 118 11.21 -2.87 -24.64
N GLU A 119 11.90 -3.09 -25.77
CA GLU A 119 13.37 -3.15 -25.80
C GLU A 119 14.00 -1.78 -25.53
N THR A 120 13.31 -0.69 -25.88
CA THR A 120 13.87 0.67 -25.87
C THR A 120 13.36 1.52 -24.71
N ASN A 121 12.08 1.41 -24.35
CA ASN A 121 11.44 2.20 -23.30
C ASN A 121 10.41 1.34 -22.55
N PRO A 122 10.84 0.40 -21.68
CA PRO A 122 9.90 -0.36 -20.86
C PRO A 122 9.21 0.57 -19.85
N ILE A 123 7.90 0.40 -19.67
CA ILE A 123 7.10 1.17 -18.72
C ILE A 123 6.37 0.20 -17.79
N TYR A 124 6.79 0.16 -16.53
CA TYR A 124 6.16 -0.64 -15.48
C TYR A 124 5.84 0.26 -14.30
N GLN A 125 4.58 0.69 -14.21
CA GLN A 125 4.16 1.65 -13.19
C GLN A 125 2.66 1.55 -12.94
N MET A 126 2.21 2.23 -11.89
CA MET A 126 0.81 2.51 -11.68
C MET A 126 0.61 3.94 -11.23
N THR A 127 -0.50 4.53 -11.66
CA THR A 127 -0.99 5.81 -11.15
C THR A 127 -2.25 5.56 -10.34
N VAL A 128 -2.29 6.07 -9.11
CA VAL A 128 -3.53 6.19 -8.33
C VAL A 128 -3.97 7.64 -8.39
N THR A 129 -5.22 7.87 -8.75
CA THR A 129 -5.85 9.19 -8.69
C THR A 129 -6.78 9.23 -7.50
N TYR A 130 -6.55 10.18 -6.59
CA TYR A 130 -7.35 10.43 -5.41
C TYR A 130 -8.18 11.70 -5.61
N ARG A 131 -9.45 11.65 -5.26
CA ARG A 131 -10.27 12.83 -5.05
C ARG A 131 -10.07 13.31 -3.63
N VAL A 132 -9.72 14.58 -3.45
CA VAL A 132 -9.55 15.18 -2.13
C VAL A 132 -10.91 15.62 -1.59
N THR A 133 -11.26 15.17 -0.39
CA THR A 133 -12.52 15.55 0.28
C THR A 133 -12.35 16.72 1.25
N ASP A 134 -11.14 16.95 1.75
CA ASP A 134 -10.81 18.10 2.60
C ASP A 134 -9.36 18.59 2.34
N PRO A 135 -9.16 19.62 1.50
CA PRO A 135 -7.82 20.12 1.15
C PRO A 135 -7.04 20.71 2.31
N SER A 136 -7.71 21.09 3.41
CA SER A 136 -7.03 21.57 4.62
C SER A 136 -6.25 20.47 5.34
N LYS A 137 -6.54 19.20 5.01
CA LYS A 137 -5.94 17.99 5.58
C LYS A 137 -4.99 17.31 4.60
N ILE A 138 -4.17 18.08 3.88
CA ILE A 138 -3.13 17.52 3.01
C ILE A 138 -1.73 17.65 3.64
N SER A 139 -1.39 18.83 4.17
CA SER A 139 -0.03 19.08 4.68
C SER A 139 0.32 18.19 5.87
N GLY A 140 1.48 17.55 5.80
CA GLY A 140 2.00 16.63 6.83
C GLY A 140 1.18 15.34 6.93
N ARG A 141 0.47 14.95 5.87
CA ARG A 141 -0.38 13.76 5.83
C ARG A 141 0.07 12.76 4.78
N THR A 142 -0.38 11.54 4.97
CA THR A 142 0.06 10.38 4.19
C THR A 142 -1.01 9.96 3.18
N LEU A 143 -0.59 9.66 1.96
CA LEU A 143 -1.36 8.90 0.97
C LEU A 143 -0.83 7.47 0.94
N LEU A 144 -1.73 6.49 0.98
CA LEU A 144 -1.39 5.10 0.76
C LEU A 144 -1.48 4.79 -0.74
N TRP A 145 -0.50 4.06 -1.26
CA TRP A 145 -0.41 3.67 -2.66
C TRP A 145 -0.31 2.15 -2.78
N GLY A 146 -1.20 1.55 -3.56
CA GLY A 146 -1.33 0.11 -3.75
C GLY A 146 -2.52 -0.19 -4.65
N PRO A 147 -3.00 -1.44 -4.70
CA PRO A 147 -2.44 -2.61 -4.01
C PRO A 147 -1.12 -3.11 -4.59
N GLY A 148 -0.33 -3.80 -3.76
CA GLY A 148 0.79 -4.63 -4.20
C GLY A 148 1.07 -5.76 -3.21
N PRO A 149 1.65 -6.90 -3.66
CA PRO A 149 1.92 -8.02 -2.77
C PRO A 149 2.90 -7.62 -1.68
N VAL A 150 2.59 -8.01 -0.44
CA VAL A 150 3.55 -7.87 0.66
C VAL A 150 4.67 -8.88 0.50
N GLU A 151 5.79 -8.67 1.19
CA GLU A 151 7.00 -9.47 1.00
C GLU A 151 6.80 -10.99 1.12
N ALA A 152 5.92 -11.44 2.02
CA ALA A 152 5.60 -12.85 2.19
C ALA A 152 4.87 -13.49 0.98
N TYR A 153 4.27 -12.67 0.12
CA TYR A 153 3.43 -13.08 -1.01
C TYR A 153 3.98 -12.64 -2.37
N ALA A 154 5.03 -11.82 -2.37
CA ALA A 154 5.61 -11.29 -3.60
C ALA A 154 6.50 -12.30 -4.34
N ASP A 155 6.88 -13.41 -3.67
CA ASP A 155 7.77 -14.46 -4.20
C ASP A 155 9.04 -13.90 -4.87
N CYS A 156 9.60 -12.84 -4.28
CA CYS A 156 10.78 -12.18 -4.82
C CYS A 156 11.99 -13.13 -4.81
N SER A 157 12.71 -13.19 -5.94
CA SER A 157 13.96 -13.95 -6.07
C SER A 157 15.19 -13.05 -5.87
N ASN A 158 16.39 -13.63 -5.72
CA ASN A 158 17.67 -12.92 -5.71
C ASN A 158 17.78 -11.79 -4.65
N ASN A 159 17.22 -12.01 -3.45
CA ASN A 159 17.17 -11.01 -2.37
C ASN A 159 16.47 -9.70 -2.77
N GLN A 160 15.63 -9.73 -3.81
CA GLN A 160 14.75 -8.62 -4.15
C GLN A 160 13.59 -8.55 -3.15
N ARG A 161 12.93 -7.39 -3.11
CA ARG A 161 11.76 -7.12 -2.26
C ARG A 161 10.75 -6.32 -3.10
N PRO A 162 9.46 -6.29 -2.72
CA PRO A 162 8.41 -5.65 -3.52
C PRO A 162 8.47 -4.11 -3.36
N PHE A 163 9.50 -3.51 -3.96
CA PHE A 163 9.71 -2.07 -3.95
C PHE A 163 9.05 -1.38 -5.14
N VAL A 164 8.68 -0.13 -4.92
CA VAL A 164 8.33 0.85 -5.94
C VAL A 164 9.11 2.13 -5.71
N LYS A 165 9.16 3.00 -6.73
CA LYS A 165 9.92 4.24 -6.62
C LYS A 165 9.29 5.44 -7.34
N LEU A 166 9.53 6.63 -6.78
CA LEU A 166 9.47 7.89 -7.50
C LEU A 166 10.69 8.06 -8.40
N THR A 167 10.47 8.69 -9.55
CA THR A 167 11.52 9.00 -10.51
C THR A 167 11.52 10.43 -11.00
N LEU A 168 10.35 11.09 -10.97
CA LEU A 168 10.18 12.43 -11.49
C LEU A 168 9.37 13.30 -10.51
N PRO A 169 9.63 14.61 -10.48
CA PRO A 169 8.75 15.58 -9.80
C PRO A 169 7.26 15.43 -10.13
N SER A 170 6.93 15.09 -11.38
CA SER A 170 5.55 14.90 -11.87
C SER A 170 4.91 13.59 -11.44
N ASP A 171 5.64 12.72 -10.75
CA ASP A 171 5.09 11.46 -10.24
C ASP A 171 4.13 11.70 -9.07
N VAL A 172 4.23 12.85 -8.39
CA VAL A 172 3.26 13.29 -7.36
C VAL A 172 2.80 14.70 -7.70
N ILE A 173 1.53 14.85 -8.08
CA ILE A 173 0.96 16.14 -8.49
C ILE A 173 -0.39 16.39 -7.84
N GLY A 174 -0.64 17.65 -7.49
CA GLY A 174 -1.96 18.14 -7.12
C GLY A 174 -2.60 18.92 -8.25
N ILE A 175 -3.89 18.71 -8.42
CA ILE A 175 -4.68 19.21 -9.54
C ILE A 175 -5.91 19.93 -8.99
N ASP A 176 -6.28 21.06 -9.59
CA ASP A 176 -7.51 21.78 -9.27
C ASP A 176 -8.77 21.17 -9.92
N LYS A 177 -9.92 21.80 -9.70
CA LYS A 177 -11.21 21.39 -10.28
C LYS A 177 -11.27 21.50 -11.82
N ASP A 178 -10.38 22.29 -12.42
CA ASP A 178 -10.31 22.57 -13.85
C ASP A 178 -9.25 21.68 -14.54
N ASN A 179 -8.74 20.67 -13.83
CA ASN A 179 -7.69 19.74 -14.25
C ASN A 179 -6.31 20.39 -14.50
N LYS A 180 -6.03 21.56 -13.91
CA LYS A 180 -4.72 22.19 -13.97
C LYS A 180 -3.85 21.74 -12.80
N THR A 181 -2.59 21.41 -13.08
CA THR A 181 -1.58 21.16 -12.05
C THR A 181 -1.33 22.43 -11.22
N LEU A 182 -1.49 22.31 -9.90
CA LEU A 182 -1.22 23.39 -8.94
C LEU A 182 0.17 23.28 -8.33
N TRP A 183 0.59 22.06 -8.05
CA TRP A 183 1.84 21.76 -7.36
C TRP A 183 2.34 20.37 -7.76
N ASN A 184 3.62 20.14 -7.51
CA ASN A 184 4.27 18.85 -7.70
C ASN A 184 5.35 18.63 -6.64
N ALA A 185 5.78 17.38 -6.47
CA ALA A 185 6.94 17.08 -5.64
C ALA A 185 8.21 17.69 -6.25
N GLN A 186 9.03 18.36 -5.45
CA GLN A 186 10.31 18.94 -5.86
C GLN A 186 11.49 18.05 -5.48
N SER A 187 11.39 17.39 -4.33
CA SER A 187 12.43 16.52 -3.80
C SER A 187 11.83 15.45 -2.88
N TRP A 188 12.64 14.44 -2.56
CA TRP A 188 12.28 13.37 -1.63
C TRP A 188 13.54 12.84 -0.93
N ALA A 189 13.43 12.53 0.36
CA ALA A 189 14.55 12.01 1.15
C ALA A 189 14.90 10.56 0.78
N ASN A 190 13.88 9.75 0.48
CA ASN A 190 14.01 8.39 -0.04
C ASN A 190 12.95 8.17 -1.14
N PRO A 191 13.33 7.96 -2.42
CA PRO A 191 12.36 7.75 -3.49
C PRO A 191 11.66 6.40 -3.43
N ARG A 192 12.14 5.45 -2.62
CA ARG A 192 11.71 4.04 -2.66
C ARG A 192 10.77 3.73 -1.51
N GLY A 193 9.67 3.07 -1.84
CA GLY A 193 8.68 2.56 -0.89
C GLY A 193 8.53 1.05 -1.05
N ILE A 194 8.43 0.32 0.06
CA ILE A 194 8.16 -1.13 0.06
C ILE A 194 6.66 -1.38 0.23
N MET A 195 6.17 -2.46 -0.38
CA MET A 195 4.84 -3.00 -0.12
C MET A 195 4.77 -3.71 1.23
N GLN A 196 3.87 -3.23 2.08
CA GLN A 196 3.71 -3.70 3.46
C GLN A 196 2.31 -3.31 3.99
N ARG A 197 2.09 -3.51 5.30
CA ARG A 197 0.80 -3.24 5.98
C ARG A 197 0.86 -2.09 6.98
N ASN A 198 1.93 -1.29 6.95
CA ASN A 198 2.11 -0.15 7.83
C ASN A 198 2.81 0.99 7.06
N THR A 199 2.98 2.13 7.73
CA THR A 199 3.54 3.34 7.13
C THR A 199 5.04 3.52 7.40
N ALA A 200 5.74 2.48 7.87
CA ALA A 200 7.16 2.59 8.14
C ALA A 200 7.97 2.83 6.85
N GLY A 201 8.73 3.91 6.78
CA GLY A 201 9.54 4.20 5.59
C GLY A 201 8.72 4.75 4.42
N CYS A 202 7.64 5.50 4.69
CA CYS A 202 6.98 6.31 3.66
C CYS A 202 7.98 7.18 2.90
N ILE A 203 7.68 7.37 1.62
CA ILE A 203 8.39 8.34 0.77
C ILE A 203 7.98 9.73 1.23
N GLN A 204 8.92 10.52 1.75
CA GLN A 204 8.66 11.89 2.14
C GLN A 204 8.84 12.82 0.93
N ALA A 205 7.73 13.31 0.38
CA ALA A 205 7.72 14.18 -0.79
C ALA A 205 7.58 15.65 -0.36
N SER A 206 8.59 16.45 -0.70
CA SER A 206 8.59 17.91 -0.49
C SER A 206 7.84 18.58 -1.63
N ILE A 207 6.77 19.30 -1.32
CA ILE A 207 5.80 19.83 -2.28
C ILE A 207 5.96 21.34 -2.42
N ALA A 208 6.02 21.82 -3.66
CA ALA A 208 6.01 23.24 -3.98
C ALA A 208 4.98 23.59 -5.05
N ARG A 209 4.46 24.81 -4.97
CA ARG A 209 3.55 25.37 -5.96
C ARG A 209 4.27 25.62 -7.30
N GLN A 210 3.54 25.43 -8.41
CA GLN A 210 4.01 25.76 -9.76
C GLN A 210 3.76 27.22 -10.13
#